data_AF-A0A4Q2RRU6-F1
#
_entry.id   AF-A0A4Q2RRU6-F1
#
_cell.length_a   1.000
_cell.length_b   1.000
_cell.length_c   1.000
_cell.angle_alpha   90.00
_cell.angle_beta   90.00
_cell.angle_gamma   90.00
#
_symmetry.space_group_name_H-M   'P 1'
#
loop_
_entity.id
_entity.type
_entity.pdbx_description
1 polymer ?
#
loop_
_entity_poly.entity_id
_entity_poly.type
_entity_poly.pdbx_seq_one_letter_code
_entity_poly.pdbx_strand_id
1 'polypeptide(L)'
;MGTRRAGAAAATLLLAALGACGGSGEPDVSEPVESAISAAPSDIDDATSADSDLDGEADPGLALSPDRLCGFLTEQTPRIADLQPAEYAAATFGSALFAFYSEQGLLTDIDGADIDSLTAEGCPAEATALLAMLGARSFKELLSQ
;
A
#
# COMPACT_ATOMS: atom_id res chain seq x y z
N MET A 1 -8.94 -50.48 5.45
CA MET A 1 -9.94 -49.50 5.96
C MET A 1 -9.45 -48.14 5.48
N GLY A 2 -10.06 -47.44 4.52
CA GLY A 2 -11.49 -47.30 4.25
C GLY A 2 -11.81 -45.81 4.38
N THR A 3 -11.88 -45.15 3.23
CA THR A 3 -12.02 -43.71 2.93
C THR A 3 -13.23 -42.96 3.52
N ARG A 4 -13.16 -41.61 3.42
CA ARG A 4 -14.21 -40.54 3.34
C ARG A 4 -14.35 -39.72 4.63
N ARG A 5 -14.01 -38.42 4.73
CA ARG A 5 -14.33 -37.19 3.95
C ARG A 5 -15.83 -36.94 3.74
N ALA A 6 -16.38 -36.02 4.52
CA ALA A 6 -17.41 -35.02 4.19
C ALA A 6 -17.62 -34.17 5.46
N GLY A 7 -17.66 -32.83 5.48
CA GLY A 7 -17.94 -31.88 4.42
C GLY A 7 -19.14 -31.02 4.83
N ALA A 8 -18.95 -29.71 4.95
CA ALA A 8 -19.92 -28.62 4.73
C ALA A 8 -19.22 -27.32 5.18
N ALA A 9 -18.57 -26.53 4.32
CA ALA A 9 -19.10 -25.74 3.21
C ALA A 9 -20.16 -24.73 3.67
N ALA A 10 -19.74 -23.47 3.79
CA ALA A 10 -20.60 -22.31 3.57
C ALA A 10 -19.72 -21.21 2.96
N ALA A 11 -19.58 -21.31 1.64
CA ALA A 11 -19.19 -20.20 0.80
C ALA A 11 -20.42 -19.31 0.65
N THR A 12 -20.29 -18.03 0.97
CA THR A 12 -21.28 -17.02 0.56
C THR A 12 -20.57 -16.06 -0.37
N LEU A 13 -20.79 -16.29 -1.66
CA LEU A 13 -20.35 -15.48 -2.78
C LEU A 13 -21.59 -14.74 -3.31
N LEU A 14 -21.36 -13.52 -3.81
CA LEU A 14 -22.21 -12.77 -4.76
C LEU A 14 -23.48 -12.10 -4.14
N LEU A 15 -23.94 -10.91 -4.53
CA LEU A 15 -23.82 -10.14 -5.77
C LEU A 15 -23.93 -8.63 -5.48
N ALA A 16 -23.33 -7.84 -6.39
CA ALA A 16 -23.64 -6.45 -6.63
C ALA A 16 -25.14 -6.21 -6.93
N ALA A 17 -25.67 -5.07 -6.51
CA ALA A 17 -26.88 -4.49 -7.06
C ALA A 17 -26.66 -2.99 -7.31
N LEU A 18 -26.22 -2.66 -8.52
CA LEU A 18 -26.57 -1.39 -9.15
C LEU A 18 -28.00 -1.52 -9.69
N GLY A 19 -28.82 -0.49 -9.43
CA GLY A 19 -29.92 -0.08 -10.31
C GLY A 19 -31.29 -0.75 -10.14
N ALA A 20 -32.20 -0.05 -9.47
CA ALA A 20 -33.66 -0.02 -9.72
C ALA A 20 -34.19 1.22 -8.97
N CYS A 21 -34.52 2.36 -9.59
CA CYS A 21 -35.67 2.63 -10.45
C CYS A 21 -36.99 2.05 -9.91
N GLY A 22 -37.83 2.90 -9.32
CA GLY A 22 -39.26 2.67 -9.25
C GLY A 22 -39.93 2.99 -7.92
N GLY A 23 -40.76 4.05 -7.93
CA GLY A 23 -42.11 3.94 -7.35
C GLY A 23 -42.36 4.54 -5.98
N SER A 24 -42.85 5.78 -6.02
CA SER A 24 -44.04 6.29 -5.31
C SER A 24 -44.10 6.16 -3.78
N GLY A 25 -43.82 7.28 -3.11
CA GLY A 25 -44.36 7.62 -1.80
C GLY A 25 -44.63 9.12 -1.78
N GLU A 26 -45.91 9.49 -1.83
CA GLU A 26 -46.43 10.86 -1.88
C GLU A 26 -45.86 11.78 -0.78
N PRO A 27 -45.72 13.07 -1.09
CA PRO A 27 -46.46 14.03 -0.27
C PRO A 27 -47.49 14.78 -1.09
N ASP A 28 -48.73 14.61 -0.66
CA ASP A 28 -49.87 15.50 -0.90
C ASP A 28 -49.43 16.96 -0.72
N VAL A 29 -49.38 17.70 -1.82
CA VAL A 29 -49.57 19.15 -1.82
C VAL A 29 -50.24 19.55 -3.12
N SER A 30 -51.39 20.17 -2.91
CA SER A 30 -52.30 20.71 -3.90
C SER A 30 -51.67 21.82 -4.76
N GLU A 31 -52.06 21.84 -6.04
CA GLU A 31 -52.30 23.04 -6.87
C GLU A 31 -51.08 23.76 -7.52
N PRO A 32 -51.28 24.45 -8.68
CA PRO A 32 -50.62 24.06 -9.91
C PRO A 32 -49.80 25.16 -10.61
N VAL A 33 -49.07 24.72 -11.65
CA VAL A 33 -48.50 25.45 -12.79
C VAL A 33 -47.73 26.75 -12.49
N GLU A 34 -46.43 26.76 -12.78
CA GLU A 34 -45.96 27.68 -13.81
C GLU A 34 -44.66 27.21 -14.45
N SER A 35 -44.64 27.37 -15.76
CA SER A 35 -43.56 27.12 -16.67
C SER A 35 -42.31 27.93 -16.29
N ALA A 36 -41.17 27.28 -16.09
CA ALA A 36 -39.88 27.95 -16.23
C ALA A 36 -38.82 26.95 -16.69
N ILE A 37 -38.63 26.96 -18.00
CA ILE A 37 -37.41 26.65 -18.71
C ILE A 37 -36.12 27.02 -17.94
N SER A 38 -35.07 26.26 -18.23
CA SER A 38 -33.69 26.72 -18.27
C SER A 38 -33.04 27.09 -16.94
N ALA A 39 -32.42 26.11 -16.31
CA ALA A 39 -31.18 26.32 -15.56
C ALA A 39 -30.24 25.15 -15.84
N ALA A 40 -29.65 25.13 -17.03
CA ALA A 40 -28.32 24.52 -17.16
C ALA A 40 -27.39 25.35 -16.26
N PRO A 41 -26.68 24.74 -15.28
CA PRO A 41 -25.69 25.48 -14.51
C PRO A 41 -24.65 25.99 -15.50
N SER A 42 -24.68 27.30 -15.74
CA SER A 42 -23.79 28.00 -16.66
C SER A 42 -22.70 28.70 -15.86
N ASP A 43 -22.09 27.98 -14.92
CA ASP A 43 -20.97 28.47 -14.13
C ASP A 43 -20.05 27.26 -13.86
N ILE A 44 -19.40 26.78 -14.93
CA ILE A 44 -18.09 26.15 -14.77
C ILE A 44 -17.15 27.33 -14.60
N ASP A 45 -17.00 27.78 -13.36
CA ASP A 45 -15.92 28.68 -12.98
C ASP A 45 -14.60 28.00 -13.33
N ASP A 46 -13.99 28.56 -14.37
CA ASP A 46 -12.64 28.31 -14.84
C ASP A 46 -11.68 28.78 -13.73
N ALA A 47 -11.47 27.91 -12.75
CA ALA A 47 -10.51 28.13 -11.67
C ALA A 47 -9.69 26.87 -11.43
N THR A 48 -9.01 26.40 -12.49
CA THR A 48 -7.78 25.59 -12.34
C THR A 48 -6.56 26.40 -12.77
N SER A 49 -6.56 27.70 -12.47
CA SER A 49 -5.34 28.51 -12.46
C SER A 49 -4.85 28.63 -11.02
N ALA A 50 -4.44 27.50 -10.45
CA ALA A 50 -3.42 27.50 -9.41
C ALA A 50 -2.13 27.06 -10.10
N ASP A 51 -1.60 28.00 -10.87
CA ASP A 51 -0.18 28.12 -11.21
C ASP A 51 0.53 28.33 -9.86
N SER A 52 0.69 27.25 -9.11
CA SER A 52 1.49 27.21 -7.90
C SER A 52 2.80 26.58 -8.30
N ASP A 53 3.75 27.43 -8.68
CA ASP A 53 5.19 27.19 -8.65
C ASP A 53 5.58 25.70 -8.66
N LEU A 54 5.66 25.09 -9.85
CA LEU A 54 6.26 23.77 -10.06
C LEU A 54 7.80 23.79 -9.91
N ASP A 55 8.33 24.91 -9.43
CA ASP A 55 9.66 25.12 -8.86
C ASP A 55 9.68 24.92 -7.35
N GLY A 56 8.58 24.41 -6.76
CA GLY A 56 8.63 23.75 -5.47
C GLY A 56 9.80 22.78 -5.47
N GLU A 57 10.90 23.21 -4.83
CA GLU A 57 12.04 22.36 -4.50
C GLU A 57 11.45 21.04 -4.08
N ALA A 58 11.78 19.97 -4.82
CA ALA A 58 11.41 18.63 -4.41
C ALA A 58 11.82 18.55 -2.95
N ASP A 59 10.84 18.56 -2.04
CA ASP A 59 11.06 18.43 -0.61
C ASP A 59 12.04 17.26 -0.52
N PRO A 60 13.28 17.46 -0.02
CA PRO A 60 14.28 16.41 -0.04
C PRO A 60 13.71 15.34 0.87
N GLY A 61 13.03 14.38 0.23
CA GLY A 61 11.96 13.61 0.86
C GLY A 61 12.46 13.00 2.14
N LEU A 62 11.57 12.89 3.14
CA LEU A 62 11.81 12.34 4.47
C LEU A 62 12.91 11.25 4.49
N ALA A 63 14.17 11.61 4.67
CA ALA A 63 15.24 10.62 4.52
C ALA A 63 15.12 9.55 5.62
N LEU A 64 15.18 8.28 5.24
CA LEU A 64 15.14 7.18 6.18
C LEU A 64 16.41 7.19 7.05
N SER A 65 16.26 7.22 8.37
CA SER A 65 17.41 7.18 9.27
C SER A 65 17.92 5.75 9.51
N PRO A 66 19.23 5.57 9.83
CA PRO A 66 19.78 4.28 10.22
C PRO A 66 19.02 3.63 11.37
N ASP A 67 18.73 4.38 12.44
CA ASP A 67 18.03 3.87 13.62
C ASP A 67 16.65 3.30 13.27
N ARG A 68 15.91 3.98 12.39
CA ARG A 68 14.57 3.57 12.01
C ARG A 68 14.58 2.30 11.18
N LEU A 69 15.50 2.22 10.22
CA LEU A 69 15.71 1.01 9.42
C LEU A 69 16.13 -0.16 10.31
N CYS A 70 17.09 0.06 11.21
CA CYS A 70 17.60 -0.97 12.11
C CYS A 70 16.54 -1.48 13.10
N GLY A 71 15.67 -0.59 13.60
CA GLY A 71 14.50 -0.98 14.39
C GLY A 71 13.59 -1.93 13.59
N PHE A 72 13.27 -1.57 12.35
CA PHE A 72 12.49 -2.43 11.45
C PHE A 72 13.16 -3.79 11.23
N LEU A 73 14.46 -3.83 10.90
CA LEU A 73 15.17 -5.10 10.67
C LEU A 73 15.17 -5.98 11.92
N THR A 74 15.36 -5.39 13.10
CA THR A 74 15.33 -6.12 14.38
C THR A 74 13.96 -6.76 14.62
N GLU A 75 12.87 -6.07 14.27
CA GLU A 75 11.51 -6.62 14.39
C GLU A 75 11.17 -7.68 13.35
N GLN A 76 11.72 -7.57 12.13
CA GLN A 76 11.44 -8.52 11.05
C GLN A 76 12.29 -9.79 11.12
N THR A 77 13.54 -9.69 11.56
CA THR A 77 14.49 -10.81 11.67
C THR A 77 13.86 -12.06 12.32
N PRO A 78 13.26 -12.00 13.53
CA PRO A 78 12.64 -13.17 14.16
C PRO A 78 11.38 -13.66 13.44
N ARG A 79 10.69 -12.81 12.68
CA ARG A 79 9.48 -13.19 11.94
C ARG A 79 9.80 -14.02 10.70
N ILE A 80 11.01 -13.86 10.16
CA ILE A 80 11.45 -14.56 8.96
C ILE A 80 12.44 -15.70 9.23
N ALA A 81 12.96 -15.81 10.46
CA ALA A 81 14.00 -16.78 10.80
C ALA A 81 13.62 -18.25 10.53
N ASP A 82 12.34 -18.59 10.73
CA ASP A 82 11.84 -19.95 10.52
C ASP A 82 11.21 -20.15 9.14
N LEU A 83 11.26 -19.14 8.26
CA LEU A 83 10.67 -19.22 6.93
C LEU A 83 11.59 -19.97 5.97
N GLN A 84 11.07 -21.07 5.45
CA GLN A 84 11.73 -21.91 4.46
C GLN A 84 10.75 -22.18 3.30
N PRO A 85 11.22 -22.14 2.04
CA PRO A 85 12.60 -21.91 1.62
C PRO A 85 12.98 -20.41 1.64
N ALA A 86 14.25 -20.08 1.41
CA ALA A 86 14.77 -18.71 1.50
C ALA A 86 14.02 -17.72 0.57
N GLU A 87 13.53 -18.18 -0.57
CA GLU A 87 12.74 -17.38 -1.50
C GLU A 87 11.42 -16.93 -0.87
N TYR A 88 10.80 -17.76 -0.02
CA TYR A 88 9.60 -17.39 0.72
C TYR A 88 9.89 -16.37 1.82
N ALA A 89 11.04 -16.51 2.49
CA ALA A 89 11.52 -15.52 3.45
C ALA A 89 11.78 -14.16 2.77
N ALA A 90 12.44 -14.18 1.61
CA ALA A 90 12.71 -12.98 0.80
C ALA A 90 11.44 -12.28 0.32
N ALA A 91 10.45 -13.03 -0.16
CA ALA A 91 9.17 -12.45 -0.57
C ALA A 91 8.40 -11.83 0.61
N THR A 92 8.41 -12.49 1.77
CA THR A 92 7.78 -11.98 2.99
C THR A 92 8.48 -10.71 3.47
N PHE A 93 9.82 -10.74 3.50
CA PHE A 93 10.62 -9.58 3.88
C PHE A 93 10.44 -8.41 2.91
N GLY A 94 10.48 -8.66 1.60
CA GLY A 94 10.30 -7.62 0.58
C GLY A 94 8.93 -6.95 0.68
N SER A 95 7.87 -7.72 0.97
CA SER A 95 6.53 -7.18 1.21
C SER A 95 6.48 -6.30 2.47
N ALA A 96 7.13 -6.74 3.54
CA ALA A 96 7.23 -5.97 4.78
C ALA A 96 8.06 -4.69 4.60
N LEU A 97 9.16 -4.77 3.84
CA LEU A 97 10.03 -3.64 3.50
C LEU A 97 9.26 -2.61 2.68
N PHE A 98 8.51 -3.03 1.67
CA PHE A 98 7.67 -2.14 0.87
C PHE A 98 6.62 -1.42 1.73
N ALA A 99 5.93 -2.14 2.61
CA ALA A 99 4.97 -1.53 3.53
C ALA A 99 5.64 -0.52 4.47
N PHE A 100 6.81 -0.86 5.02
CA PHE A 100 7.59 0.04 5.87
C PHE A 100 7.98 1.33 5.15
N TYR A 101 8.50 1.26 3.93
CA TYR A 101 8.80 2.47 3.13
C TYR A 101 7.54 3.23 2.73
N SER A 102 6.41 2.54 2.50
CA SER A 102 5.12 3.18 2.21
C SER A 102 4.61 4.01 3.37
N GLU A 103 4.68 3.48 4.59
CA GLU A 103 4.26 4.20 5.80
C GLU A 103 5.11 5.43 6.07
N GLN A 104 6.33 5.45 5.52
CA GLN A 104 7.29 6.55 5.64
C GLN A 104 7.16 7.57 4.51
N GLY A 105 6.35 7.31 3.48
CA GLY A 105 6.23 8.17 2.30
C GLY A 105 7.42 8.06 1.33
N LEU A 106 8.16 6.95 1.36
CA LEU A 106 9.45 6.77 0.66
C LEU A 106 9.42 5.67 -0.42
N LEU A 107 8.25 5.41 -1.01
CA LEU A 107 8.12 4.32 -1.99
C LEU A 107 8.99 4.48 -3.24
N THR A 108 9.34 5.71 -3.59
CA THR A 108 10.21 6.02 -4.73
C THR A 108 11.69 5.83 -4.42
N ASP A 109 12.06 5.67 -3.15
CA ASP A 109 13.44 5.75 -2.65
C ASP A 109 13.93 4.41 -2.06
N ILE A 110 13.29 3.30 -2.44
CA ILE A 110 13.75 1.96 -2.04
C ILE A 110 14.94 1.56 -2.92
N ASP A 111 16.14 2.03 -2.57
CA ASP A 111 17.40 1.57 -3.17
C ASP A 111 18.15 0.63 -2.22
N GLY A 112 18.51 -0.56 -2.71
CA GLY A 112 19.20 -1.56 -1.88
C GLY A 112 20.62 -1.14 -1.47
N ALA A 113 21.30 -0.28 -2.23
CA ALA A 113 22.60 0.28 -1.87
C ALA A 113 22.49 1.30 -0.73
N ASP A 114 21.39 2.06 -0.69
CA ASP A 114 21.11 2.98 0.42
C ASP A 114 20.79 2.19 1.70
N ILE A 115 20.01 1.11 1.58
CA ILE A 115 19.76 0.19 2.70
C ILE A 115 21.08 -0.44 3.19
N ASP A 116 21.95 -0.89 2.29
CA ASP A 116 23.28 -1.41 2.63
C ASP A 116 24.10 -0.35 3.40
N SER A 117 24.06 0.91 2.97
CA SER A 117 24.80 2.01 3.60
C SER A 117 24.26 2.36 5.00
N LEU A 118 22.93 2.50 5.13
CA LEU A 118 22.26 2.81 6.39
C LEU A 118 22.46 1.70 7.43
N THR A 119 22.42 0.44 7.01
CA THR A 119 22.64 -0.69 7.92
C THR A 119 24.09 -0.89 8.30
N ALA A 120 25.04 -0.55 7.43
CA ALA A 120 26.46 -0.53 7.77
C ALA A 120 26.79 0.49 8.88
N GLU A 121 26.06 1.62 8.92
CA GLU A 121 26.19 2.63 9.96
C GLU A 121 25.49 2.23 11.27
N GLY A 122 24.26 1.71 11.19
CA GLY A 122 23.42 1.50 12.38
C GLY A 122 23.46 0.09 13.00
N CYS A 123 23.40 -0.96 12.17
CA CYS A 123 23.15 -2.34 12.62
C CYS A 123 23.76 -3.40 11.69
N PRO A 124 25.10 -3.40 11.51
CA PRO A 124 25.75 -4.27 10.53
C PRO A 124 25.60 -5.76 10.85
N ALA A 125 25.54 -6.13 12.13
CA ALA A 125 25.43 -7.52 12.56
C ALA A 125 24.03 -8.08 12.27
N GLU A 126 22.98 -7.32 12.57
CA GLU A 126 21.59 -7.65 12.32
C GLU A 126 21.32 -7.78 10.82
N ALA A 127 21.80 -6.81 10.03
CA ALA A 127 21.71 -6.86 8.57
C ALA A 127 22.40 -8.11 8.01
N THR A 128 23.60 -8.44 8.49
CA THR A 128 24.32 -9.65 8.06
C THR A 128 23.55 -10.93 8.38
N ALA A 129 22.99 -11.03 9.60
CA ALA A 129 22.20 -12.18 10.01
C ALA A 129 20.94 -12.35 9.15
N LEU A 130 20.24 -11.24 8.89
CA LEU A 130 19.07 -11.21 8.04
C LEU A 130 19.39 -11.66 6.60
N LEU A 131 20.42 -11.07 5.99
CA LEU A 131 20.83 -11.37 4.62
C LEU A 131 21.22 -12.84 4.46
N ALA A 132 21.87 -13.44 5.47
CA ALA A 132 22.20 -14.86 5.46
C ALA A 132 20.93 -15.75 5.43
N MET A 133 19.89 -15.38 6.17
CA MET A 133 18.60 -16.10 6.15
C MET A 133 17.87 -15.92 4.82
N LEU A 134 18.00 -14.75 4.21
CA LEU A 134 17.41 -14.41 2.91
C LEU A 134 18.20 -14.98 1.73
N GLY A 135 19.38 -15.57 1.96
CA GLY A 135 20.24 -16.12 0.91
C GLY A 135 20.89 -15.06 0.02
N ALA A 136 21.04 -13.83 0.50
CA ALA A 136 21.66 -12.71 -0.21
C ALA A 136 22.94 -12.23 0.49
N ARG A 137 23.82 -11.53 -0.23
CA ARG A 137 25.04 -10.93 0.36
C ARG A 137 24.86 -9.46 0.69
N SER A 138 23.85 -8.80 0.11
CA SER A 138 23.51 -7.41 0.35
C SER A 138 22.05 -7.14 -0.02
N PHE A 139 21.48 -6.05 0.48
CA PHE A 139 20.13 -5.63 0.11
C PHE A 139 20.06 -5.17 -1.34
N LYS A 140 21.13 -4.56 -1.87
CA LYS A 140 21.26 -4.30 -3.31
C LYS A 140 21.11 -5.57 -4.14
N GLU A 141 21.80 -6.66 -3.77
CA GLU A 141 21.65 -7.94 -4.46
C GLU A 141 20.22 -8.47 -4.32
N LEU A 142 19.68 -8.45 -3.10
CA LEU A 142 18.35 -8.96 -2.80
C LEU A 142 17.25 -8.29 -3.62
N LEU A 143 17.32 -6.97 -3.81
CA LEU A 143 16.30 -6.18 -4.51
C LEU A 143 16.51 -6.08 -6.03
N SER A 144 17.61 -6.63 -6.55
CA SER A 144 17.90 -6.64 -8.00
C SER A 144 17.45 -7.93 -8.70
N GLN A 145 16.76 -8.84 -8.00
CA GLN A 145 16.38 -10.16 -8.48
C GLN A 145 15.06 -10.20 -9.27
#